data_AF-A0A6P4J4P5-F1
#
_entry.id   AF-A0A6P4J4P5-F1
#
_cell.length_a   1.000
_cell.length_b   1.000
_cell.length_c   1.000
_cell.angle_alpha   90.00
_cell.angle_beta   90.00
_cell.angle_gamma   90.00
#
_symmetry.space_group_name_H-M   'P 1'
#
loop_
_entity.id
_entity.type
_entity.pdbx_description
1 polymer ?
#
loop_
_entity_poly.entity_id
_entity_poly.type
_entity_poly.pdbx_seq_one_letter_code
_entity_poly.pdbx_strand_id
1 'polypeptide(L)'
;MDISVSSLNTSTLEEDEVRLGYTHDDIKSFLYKSSIGWWFPFVDETKATKRLLDQFMICLTTCAPKNLKELLDLFTLSIMMMTYQKDDSQLMKERLNFVETVSQLPFTLDTEGVQYIAIGLHKSLVDEALGKERLERVLDIHDAIPALVKSSKLGNDIAVALLLTIMGHYAKVPVELGSNNAQKAFALAKLVNWQELADSDRHADMFMLIRTFSLIINCRSSREECSEWKDLSAEIHKYFLQVRKAFDNSMVYGAFEMMVERFIAYCVVRGATATPHFCDFKICDDTNTNTTNAEA
;
A
#
# COMPACT_ATOMS: atom_id res chain seq x y z
N MET A 1 -33.43 -45.71 -0.99
CA MET A 1 -32.66 -46.34 -2.07
C MET A 1 -33.42 -46.05 -3.34
N ASP A 2 -32.97 -45.26 -4.31
CA ASP A 2 -31.68 -44.62 -4.54
C ASP A 2 -31.96 -43.30 -5.26
N ILE A 3 -31.45 -42.19 -4.73
CA ILE A 3 -31.40 -40.93 -5.48
C ILE A 3 -30.05 -40.95 -6.18
N SER A 4 -30.10 -41.23 -7.48
CA SER A 4 -28.95 -41.20 -8.38
C SER A 4 -28.26 -39.85 -8.31
N VAL A 5 -27.01 -39.85 -7.81
CA VAL A 5 -26.09 -38.72 -7.87
C VAL A 5 -25.70 -38.55 -9.35
N SER A 6 -26.46 -37.73 -10.08
CA SER A 6 -26.02 -37.20 -11.36
C SER A 6 -24.87 -36.24 -11.09
N SER A 7 -23.68 -36.66 -11.54
CA SER A 7 -22.44 -35.89 -11.60
C SER A 7 -22.69 -34.44 -12.03
N LEU A 8 -22.66 -33.53 -11.08
CA LEU A 8 -22.41 -32.12 -11.38
C LEU A 8 -20.92 -32.02 -11.70
N ASN A 9 -20.63 -31.94 -13.00
CA ASN A 9 -19.36 -31.48 -13.52
C ASN A 9 -19.08 -30.06 -13.00
N THR A 10 -18.47 -29.95 -11.83
CA THR A 10 -17.75 -28.75 -11.42
C THR A 10 -16.34 -28.83 -12.01
N SER A 11 -16.25 -28.75 -13.33
CA SER A 11 -14.99 -28.58 -14.05
C SER A 11 -14.94 -27.21 -14.70
N THR A 12 -14.91 -26.18 -13.85
CA THR A 12 -14.35 -24.87 -14.17
C THR A 12 -13.51 -24.46 -12.98
N LEU A 13 -12.46 -25.24 -12.71
CA LEU A 13 -11.22 -24.71 -12.15
C LEU A 13 -10.62 -23.85 -13.26
N GLU A 14 -11.12 -22.62 -13.41
CA GLU A 14 -10.23 -21.56 -13.87
C GLU A 14 -9.28 -21.37 -12.69
N GLU A 15 -8.08 -21.95 -12.82
CA GLU A 15 -6.95 -21.59 -11.97
C GLU A 15 -6.70 -20.10 -12.21
N ASP A 16 -7.34 -19.33 -11.35
CA ASP A 16 -7.43 -17.89 -11.40
C ASP A 16 -6.05 -17.36 -11.00
N GLU A 17 -5.08 -17.39 -11.94
CA GLU A 17 -3.66 -17.07 -11.73
C GLU A 17 -3.56 -15.77 -10.92
N VAL A 18 -3.18 -15.92 -9.65
CA VAL A 18 -3.01 -14.79 -8.73
C VAL A 18 -1.81 -14.00 -9.24
N ARG A 19 -1.99 -12.70 -9.53
CA ARG A 19 -0.87 -11.86 -9.97
C ARG A 19 0.15 -11.74 -8.85
N LEU A 20 1.33 -12.32 -9.02
CA LEU A 20 2.44 -12.29 -8.05
C LEU A 20 3.26 -10.99 -8.14
N GLY A 21 2.58 -9.84 -8.17
CA GLY A 21 3.20 -8.53 -8.28
C GLY A 21 3.65 -8.17 -9.70
N TYR A 22 4.60 -7.23 -9.82
CA TYR A 22 5.05 -6.70 -11.10
C TYR A 22 6.06 -7.61 -11.81
N THR A 23 5.89 -7.81 -13.11
CA THR A 23 6.83 -8.55 -13.95
C THR A 23 7.90 -7.63 -14.54
N HIS A 24 8.92 -8.22 -15.17
CA HIS A 24 9.94 -7.43 -15.88
C HIS A 24 9.34 -6.66 -17.06
N ASP A 25 8.39 -7.27 -17.76
CA ASP A 25 7.72 -6.62 -18.89
C ASP A 25 6.83 -5.45 -18.43
N ASP A 26 6.25 -5.52 -17.22
CA ASP A 26 5.55 -4.39 -16.61
C ASP A 26 6.50 -3.21 -16.37
N ILE A 27 7.68 -3.46 -15.78
CA ILE A 27 8.69 -2.42 -15.52
C ILE A 27 9.17 -1.81 -16.85
N LYS A 28 9.45 -2.62 -17.87
CA LYS A 28 9.82 -2.15 -19.21
C LYS A 28 8.74 -1.27 -19.82
N SER A 29 7.50 -1.75 -19.82
CA SER A 29 6.34 -1.05 -20.39
C SER A 29 6.10 0.29 -19.72
N PHE A 30 6.20 0.34 -18.39
CA PHE A 30 6.14 1.58 -17.63
C PHE A 30 7.26 2.54 -18.02
N LEU A 31 8.51 2.08 -17.99
CA LEU A 31 9.67 2.94 -18.27
C LEU A 31 9.64 3.53 -19.67
N TYR A 32 9.25 2.75 -20.68
CA TYR A 32 9.12 3.22 -22.06
C TYR A 32 8.13 4.40 -22.22
N LYS A 33 7.08 4.44 -21.38
CA LYS A 33 6.06 5.49 -21.40
C LYS A 33 6.37 6.64 -20.44
N SER A 34 7.26 6.41 -19.47
CA SER A 34 7.60 7.36 -18.42
C SER A 34 8.54 8.48 -18.90
N SER A 35 8.54 9.61 -18.19
CA SER A 35 9.49 10.69 -18.40
C SER A 35 10.92 10.38 -17.92
N ILE A 36 11.08 9.33 -17.11
CA ILE A 36 12.36 8.89 -16.56
C ILE A 36 12.95 7.69 -17.31
N GLY A 37 12.29 7.18 -18.35
CA GLY A 37 12.71 5.95 -19.05
C GLY A 37 14.14 6.02 -19.59
N TRP A 38 14.56 7.19 -20.06
CA TRP A 38 15.91 7.43 -20.58
C TRP A 38 17.01 7.37 -19.50
N TRP A 39 16.67 7.38 -18.21
CA TRP A 39 17.62 7.18 -17.11
C TRP A 39 18.04 5.72 -16.98
N PHE A 40 17.19 4.79 -17.44
CA PHE A 40 17.34 3.37 -17.15
C PHE A 40 17.45 2.52 -18.43
N PRO A 41 18.39 2.83 -19.36
CA PRO A 41 18.54 2.06 -20.60
C PRO A 41 18.96 0.61 -20.35
N PHE A 42 19.61 0.33 -19.21
CA PHE A 42 20.07 -1.00 -18.82
C PHE A 42 18.95 -2.01 -18.56
N VAL A 43 17.70 -1.55 -18.45
CA VAL A 43 16.53 -2.42 -18.25
C VAL A 43 16.35 -3.38 -19.44
N ASP A 44 16.78 -3.00 -20.64
CA ASP A 44 16.78 -3.89 -21.80
C ASP A 44 17.90 -4.93 -21.77
N GLU A 45 18.95 -4.71 -20.97
CA GLU A 45 20.18 -5.51 -20.97
C GLU A 45 20.13 -6.70 -19.99
N THR A 46 19.30 -6.63 -18.95
CA THR A 46 19.26 -7.67 -17.92
C THR A 46 17.85 -7.89 -17.35
N LYS A 47 17.46 -9.16 -17.23
CA LYS A 47 16.28 -9.60 -16.48
C LYS A 47 16.59 -10.05 -15.04
N ALA A 48 17.87 -10.10 -14.66
CA ALA A 48 18.29 -10.51 -13.33
C ALA A 48 17.92 -9.44 -12.29
N THR A 49 17.02 -9.78 -11.37
CA THR A 49 16.34 -8.89 -10.42
C THR A 49 17.31 -8.06 -9.58
N LYS A 50 18.28 -8.72 -8.93
CA LYS A 50 19.28 -8.07 -8.08
C LYS A 50 20.13 -7.07 -8.88
N ARG A 51 20.66 -7.51 -10.02
CA ARG A 51 21.47 -6.64 -10.89
C ARG A 51 20.68 -5.43 -11.36
N LEU A 52 19.39 -5.61 -11.69
CA LEU A 52 18.52 -4.53 -12.11
C LEU A 52 18.31 -3.51 -10.98
N LEU A 53 18.00 -3.97 -9.76
CA LEU A 53 17.87 -3.13 -8.57
C LEU A 53 19.17 -2.37 -8.25
N ASP A 54 20.32 -3.04 -8.30
CA ASP A 54 21.63 -2.41 -8.07
C ASP A 54 21.90 -1.29 -9.10
N GLN A 55 21.57 -1.52 -10.37
CA GLN A 55 21.72 -0.51 -11.41
C GLN A 55 20.74 0.66 -11.26
N PHE A 56 19.50 0.40 -10.85
CA PHE A 56 18.54 1.44 -10.48
C PHE A 56 19.10 2.33 -9.37
N MET A 57 19.63 1.72 -8.30
CA MET A 57 20.24 2.44 -7.19
C MET A 57 21.42 3.31 -7.65
N ILE A 58 22.35 2.75 -8.45
CA ILE A 58 23.48 3.51 -9.00
C ILE A 58 22.97 4.71 -9.81
N CYS A 59 21.95 4.52 -10.65
CA CYS A 59 21.40 5.61 -11.45
C CYS A 59 20.82 6.73 -10.59
N LEU A 60 20.08 6.40 -9.52
CA LEU A 60 19.51 7.39 -8.60
C LEU A 60 20.58 8.21 -7.84
N THR A 61 21.82 7.73 -7.72
CA THR A 61 22.91 8.55 -7.15
C THR A 61 23.37 9.68 -8.07
N THR A 62 23.03 9.60 -9.36
CA THR A 62 23.48 10.55 -10.40
C THR A 62 22.36 11.33 -11.06
N CYS A 63 21.11 10.88 -10.89
CA CYS A 63 19.93 11.49 -11.48
C CYS A 63 19.03 12.08 -10.38
N ALA A 64 18.57 13.31 -10.57
CA ALA A 64 17.62 13.97 -9.68
C ALA A 64 16.40 14.46 -10.48
N PRO A 65 15.17 14.29 -9.97
CA PRO A 65 13.96 14.75 -10.64
C PRO A 65 13.96 16.27 -10.76
N LYS A 66 13.69 16.78 -11.96
CA LYS A 66 13.66 18.21 -12.29
C LYS A 66 12.27 18.81 -12.19
N ASN A 67 11.24 17.97 -12.21
CA ASN A 67 9.84 18.39 -12.22
C ASN A 67 8.95 17.33 -11.55
N LEU A 68 7.69 17.71 -11.30
CA LEU A 68 6.70 16.84 -10.64
C LEU A 68 6.38 15.56 -11.42
N LYS A 69 6.49 15.59 -12.76
CA LYS A 69 6.21 14.42 -13.59
C LYS A 69 7.30 13.35 -13.42
N GLU A 70 8.56 13.75 -13.43
CA GLU A 70 9.69 12.85 -13.16
C GLU A 70 9.61 12.28 -11.73
N LEU A 71 9.23 13.11 -10.76
CA LEU A 71 9.03 12.66 -9.38
C LEU A 71 7.88 11.65 -9.26
N LEU A 72 6.75 11.90 -9.93
CA LEU A 72 5.62 10.98 -9.99
C LEU A 72 6.04 9.63 -10.59
N ASP A 73 6.78 9.65 -11.69
CA ASP A 73 7.24 8.43 -12.34
C ASP A 73 8.21 7.65 -11.43
N LEU A 74 9.06 8.33 -10.66
CA LEU A 74 9.96 7.68 -9.69
C LEU A 74 9.21 7.03 -8.53
N PHE A 75 8.18 7.70 -7.99
CA PHE A 75 7.33 7.11 -6.96
C PHE A 75 6.48 5.96 -7.50
N THR A 76 6.03 6.06 -8.75
CA THR A 76 5.32 4.96 -9.43
C THR A 76 6.25 3.76 -9.51
N LEU A 77 7.47 3.94 -10.03
CA LEU A 77 8.47 2.90 -10.13
C LEU A 77 8.82 2.31 -8.76
N SER A 78 9.00 3.13 -7.72
CA SER A 78 9.37 2.64 -6.38
C SER A 78 8.28 1.76 -5.77
N ILE A 79 7.00 2.11 -5.96
CA ILE A 79 5.88 1.26 -5.57
C ILE A 79 5.87 -0.04 -6.37
N MET A 80 6.08 0.01 -7.69
CA MET A 80 6.15 -1.19 -8.53
C MET A 80 7.29 -2.13 -8.08
N MET A 81 8.45 -1.56 -7.76
CA MET A 81 9.64 -2.33 -7.36
C MET A 81 9.45 -3.07 -6.03
N MET A 82 8.54 -2.64 -5.15
CA MET A 82 8.25 -3.34 -3.89
C MET A 82 7.67 -4.75 -4.11
N THR A 83 6.96 -4.98 -5.20
CA THR A 83 6.42 -6.30 -5.56
C THR A 83 6.94 -6.80 -6.92
N TYR A 84 8.01 -6.20 -7.44
CA TYR A 84 8.69 -6.66 -8.65
C TYR A 84 9.31 -8.05 -8.45
N GLN A 85 8.87 -9.03 -9.24
CA GLN A 85 9.26 -10.45 -9.12
C GLN A 85 9.14 -10.92 -7.66
N LYS A 86 7.94 -10.75 -7.08
CA LYS A 86 7.65 -10.87 -5.64
C LYS A 86 8.21 -12.14 -4.99
N ASP A 87 8.26 -13.24 -5.73
CA ASP A 87 8.78 -14.54 -5.28
C ASP A 87 10.26 -14.53 -4.87
N ASP A 88 11.05 -13.58 -5.39
CA ASP A 88 12.43 -13.38 -4.94
C ASP A 88 12.46 -12.64 -3.58
N SER A 89 12.12 -13.39 -2.53
CA SER A 89 12.04 -12.88 -1.16
C SER A 89 13.37 -12.38 -0.60
N GLN A 90 14.50 -12.78 -1.18
CA GLN A 90 15.84 -12.39 -0.72
C GLN A 90 16.17 -10.92 -1.00
N LEU A 91 15.40 -10.27 -1.88
CA LEU A 91 15.66 -8.91 -2.34
C LEU A 91 14.83 -7.84 -1.62
N MET A 92 14.16 -8.19 -0.52
CA MET A 92 13.35 -7.23 0.23
C MET A 92 14.18 -6.04 0.72
N LYS A 93 15.44 -6.25 1.11
CA LYS A 93 16.34 -5.17 1.54
C LYS A 93 16.59 -4.18 0.39
N GLU A 94 16.93 -4.68 -0.78
CA GLU A 94 17.17 -3.87 -1.99
C GLU A 94 15.92 -3.09 -2.41
N ARG A 95 14.74 -3.72 -2.33
CA ARG A 95 13.45 -3.05 -2.62
C ARG A 95 13.16 -1.91 -1.64
N LEU A 96 13.37 -2.15 -0.35
CA LEU A 96 13.20 -1.12 0.69
C LEU A 96 14.17 0.05 0.49
N ASN A 97 15.44 -0.25 0.21
CA ASN A 97 16.46 0.77 -0.07
C ASN A 97 16.07 1.64 -1.28
N PHE A 98 15.46 1.05 -2.31
CA PHE A 98 15.00 1.78 -3.48
C PHE A 98 13.88 2.77 -3.14
N VAL A 99 12.86 2.33 -2.39
CA VAL A 99 11.78 3.22 -1.90
C VAL A 99 12.34 4.32 -1.01
N GLU A 100 13.25 4.00 -0.11
CA GLU A 100 13.88 4.96 0.77
C GLU A 100 14.65 6.02 -0.02
N THR A 101 15.47 5.60 -0.99
CA THR A 101 16.27 6.50 -1.83
C THR A 101 15.39 7.46 -2.62
N VAL A 102 14.32 6.97 -3.25
CA VAL A 102 13.37 7.82 -3.98
C VAL A 102 12.70 8.83 -3.05
N SER A 103 12.32 8.40 -1.84
CA SER A 103 11.65 9.26 -0.86
C SER A 103 12.57 10.30 -0.23
N GLN A 104 13.89 10.11 -0.30
CA GLN A 104 14.91 11.03 0.22
C GLN A 104 15.54 11.92 -0.86
N LEU A 105 15.06 11.85 -2.11
CA LEU A 105 15.50 12.76 -3.17
C LEU A 105 15.28 14.23 -2.75
N PRO A 106 16.18 15.16 -3.11
CA PRO A 106 16.16 16.54 -2.65
C PRO A 106 15.08 17.36 -3.37
N PHE A 107 13.82 17.02 -3.14
CA PHE A 107 12.65 17.64 -3.73
C PHE A 107 11.68 18.05 -2.62
N THR A 108 11.28 19.32 -2.58
CA THR A 108 10.31 19.82 -1.60
C THR A 108 8.98 20.03 -2.29
N LEU A 109 7.91 19.50 -1.68
CA LEU A 109 6.53 19.69 -2.14
C LEU A 109 5.75 20.50 -1.12
N ASP A 110 4.91 21.40 -1.64
CA ASP A 110 3.78 21.94 -0.89
C ASP A 110 2.59 20.97 -0.96
N THR A 111 1.48 21.33 -0.33
CA THR A 111 0.28 20.49 -0.27
C THR A 111 -0.30 20.19 -1.66
N GLU A 112 -0.28 21.16 -2.57
CA GLU A 112 -0.75 20.97 -3.95
C GLU A 112 0.15 20.00 -4.72
N GLY A 113 1.47 20.10 -4.55
CA GLY A 113 2.44 19.16 -5.11
C GLY A 113 2.23 17.73 -4.60
N VAL A 114 2.03 17.55 -3.29
CA VAL A 114 1.73 16.22 -2.72
C VAL A 114 0.41 15.68 -3.28
N GLN A 115 -0.61 16.53 -3.41
CA GLN A 115 -1.90 16.13 -3.99
C GLN A 115 -1.77 15.72 -5.45
N TYR A 116 -0.99 16.45 -6.25
CA TYR A 116 -0.68 16.11 -7.62
C TYR A 116 -0.04 14.72 -7.72
N ILE A 117 0.96 14.44 -6.88
CA ILE A 117 1.63 13.13 -6.87
C ILE A 117 0.65 12.03 -6.45
N ALA A 118 -0.12 12.20 -5.37
CA ALA A 118 -1.06 11.19 -4.90
C ALA A 118 -2.15 10.84 -5.93
N ILE A 119 -2.74 11.85 -6.58
CA ILE A 119 -3.72 11.65 -7.65
C ILE A 119 -3.06 10.97 -8.86
N GLY A 120 -1.86 11.40 -9.23
CA GLY A 120 -1.09 10.79 -10.30
C GLY A 120 -0.80 9.30 -10.03
N LEU A 121 -0.39 8.96 -8.81
CA LEU A 121 -0.13 7.58 -8.40
C LEU A 121 -1.39 6.73 -8.44
N HIS A 122 -2.51 7.23 -7.89
CA HIS A 122 -3.79 6.55 -7.98
C HIS A 122 -4.18 6.28 -9.44
N LYS A 123 -4.04 7.29 -10.29
CA LYS A 123 -4.37 7.17 -11.70
C LYS A 123 -3.49 6.15 -12.42
N SER A 124 -2.18 6.24 -12.25
CA SER A 124 -1.21 5.37 -12.95
C SER A 124 -1.25 3.92 -12.47
N LEU A 125 -1.58 3.68 -11.19
CA LEU A 125 -1.53 2.34 -10.60
C LEU A 125 -2.90 1.66 -10.49
N VAL A 126 -3.98 2.43 -10.30
CA VAL A 126 -5.30 1.89 -9.94
C VAL A 126 -6.34 2.14 -11.03
N ASP A 127 -6.48 3.38 -11.54
CA ASP A 127 -7.60 3.74 -12.44
C ASP A 127 -7.56 3.02 -13.78
N GLU A 128 -6.36 2.67 -14.28
CA GLU A 128 -6.21 1.94 -15.55
C GLU A 128 -6.54 0.44 -15.41
N ALA A 129 -6.62 -0.10 -14.19
CA ALA A 129 -6.89 -1.50 -13.93
C ALA A 129 -8.38 -1.77 -13.68
N LEU A 130 -8.86 -2.95 -14.11
CA LEU A 130 -10.26 -3.36 -13.97
C LEU A 130 -10.40 -4.63 -13.13
N GLY A 131 -11.55 -4.78 -12.47
CA GLY A 131 -11.89 -5.99 -11.72
C GLY A 131 -10.86 -6.37 -10.65
N LYS A 132 -10.41 -7.63 -10.67
CA LYS A 132 -9.45 -8.20 -9.71
C LYS A 132 -8.07 -7.53 -9.77
N GLU A 133 -7.62 -7.15 -10.97
CA GLU A 133 -6.33 -6.47 -11.14
C GLU A 133 -6.29 -5.16 -10.34
N ARG A 134 -7.38 -4.38 -10.37
CA ARG A 134 -7.48 -3.13 -9.59
C ARG A 134 -7.22 -3.38 -8.10
N LEU A 135 -7.78 -4.45 -7.54
CA LEU A 135 -7.62 -4.80 -6.14
C LEU A 135 -6.18 -5.21 -5.83
N GLU A 136 -5.57 -6.00 -6.70
CA GLU A 136 -4.15 -6.41 -6.58
C GLU A 136 -3.22 -5.20 -6.63
N ARG A 137 -3.48 -4.21 -7.49
CA ARG A 137 -2.69 -2.97 -7.56
C ARG A 137 -2.78 -2.15 -6.28
N VAL A 138 -3.95 -2.11 -5.63
CA VAL A 138 -4.08 -1.43 -4.33
C VAL A 138 -3.34 -2.19 -3.23
N LEU A 139 -3.31 -3.53 -3.28
CA LEU A 139 -2.51 -4.32 -2.35
C LEU A 139 -1.00 -4.12 -2.57
N ASP A 140 -0.55 -4.00 -3.82
CA ASP A 140 0.82 -3.62 -4.16
C ASP A 140 1.18 -2.24 -3.56
N ILE A 141 0.27 -1.26 -3.65
CA ILE A 141 0.43 0.04 -2.99
C ILE A 141 0.55 -0.16 -1.47
N HIS A 142 -0.35 -0.93 -0.85
CA HIS A 142 -0.33 -1.18 0.60
C HIS A 142 0.98 -1.82 1.08
N ASP A 143 1.60 -2.68 0.27
CA ASP A 143 2.89 -3.30 0.58
C ASP A 143 4.04 -2.28 0.58
N ALA A 144 3.94 -1.20 -0.20
CA ALA A 144 4.92 -0.11 -0.25
C ALA A 144 4.75 0.96 0.85
N ILE A 145 3.52 1.17 1.35
CA ILE A 145 3.20 2.24 2.32
C ILE A 145 4.12 2.25 3.55
N PRO A 146 4.38 1.12 4.25
CA PRO A 146 5.22 1.15 5.45
C PRO A 146 6.64 1.66 5.19
N ALA A 147 7.19 1.38 4.00
CA ALA A 147 8.51 1.86 3.59
C ALA A 147 8.48 3.36 3.30
N LEU A 148 7.47 3.83 2.55
CA LEU A 148 7.28 5.25 2.26
C LEU A 148 7.13 6.07 3.55
N VAL A 149 6.27 5.64 4.47
CA VAL A 149 6.02 6.33 5.76
C VAL A 149 7.28 6.44 6.63
N LYS A 150 8.13 5.40 6.63
CA LYS A 150 9.34 5.36 7.48
C LYS A 150 10.52 6.11 6.88
N SER A 151 10.57 6.23 5.55
CA SER A 151 11.75 6.72 4.83
C SER A 151 12.05 8.20 5.00
N SER A 152 11.02 9.06 4.89
CA SER A 152 11.17 10.52 4.96
C SER A 152 9.83 11.20 5.21
N LYS A 153 9.86 12.51 5.53
CA LYS A 153 8.63 13.32 5.62
C LYS A 153 7.87 13.34 4.28
N LEU A 154 8.58 13.54 3.17
CA LEU A 154 7.99 13.53 1.83
C LEU A 154 7.30 12.19 1.53
N GLY A 155 7.97 11.07 1.83
CA GLY A 155 7.41 9.73 1.66
C GLY A 155 6.16 9.51 2.51
N ASN A 156 6.16 9.95 3.76
CA ASN A 156 4.98 9.93 4.63
C ASN A 156 3.82 10.76 4.07
N ASP A 157 4.09 11.99 3.65
CA ASP A 157 3.05 12.91 3.16
C ASP A 157 2.39 12.35 1.88
N ILE A 158 3.19 11.80 0.95
CA ILE A 158 2.68 11.13 -0.26
C ILE A 158 1.91 9.85 0.09
N ALA A 159 2.42 9.02 1.01
CA ALA A 159 1.77 7.78 1.40
C ALA A 159 0.37 8.02 2.01
N VAL A 160 0.28 8.96 2.96
CA VAL A 160 -1.00 9.33 3.59
C VAL A 160 -1.94 9.95 2.57
N ALA A 161 -1.44 10.82 1.69
CA ALA A 161 -2.23 11.42 0.63
C ALA A 161 -2.79 10.39 -0.37
N LEU A 162 -1.98 9.41 -0.77
CA LEU A 162 -2.40 8.32 -1.65
C LEU A 162 -3.48 7.46 -1.01
N LEU A 163 -3.31 7.09 0.27
CA LEU A 163 -4.31 6.33 1.01
C LEU A 163 -5.63 7.09 1.15
N LEU A 164 -5.57 8.39 1.46
CA LEU A 164 -6.77 9.23 1.50
C LEU A 164 -7.43 9.31 0.11
N THR A 165 -6.64 9.45 -0.95
CA THR A 165 -7.13 9.48 -2.35
C THR A 165 -7.89 8.20 -2.69
N ILE A 166 -7.36 7.03 -2.31
CA ILE A 166 -8.05 5.73 -2.45
C ILE A 166 -9.39 5.76 -1.69
N MET A 167 -9.40 6.20 -0.43
CA MET A 167 -10.65 6.29 0.34
C MET A 167 -11.66 7.27 -0.28
N GLY A 168 -11.21 8.43 -0.75
CA GLY A 168 -12.04 9.45 -1.38
C GLY A 168 -12.71 8.95 -2.65
N HIS A 169 -12.01 8.16 -3.45
CA HIS A 169 -12.56 7.52 -4.63
C HIS A 169 -13.78 6.64 -4.29
N TYR A 170 -13.68 5.80 -3.25
CA TYR A 170 -14.78 4.93 -2.82
C TYR A 170 -15.91 5.69 -2.11
N ALA A 171 -15.56 6.74 -1.36
CA ALA A 171 -16.52 7.65 -0.75
C ALA A 171 -17.17 8.61 -1.78
N LYS A 172 -16.72 8.61 -3.04
CA LYS A 172 -17.16 9.49 -4.13
C LYS A 172 -17.07 10.98 -3.78
N VAL A 173 -16.02 11.36 -3.04
CA VAL A 173 -15.75 12.75 -2.66
C VAL A 173 -14.31 13.14 -2.93
N PRO A 174 -14.05 14.39 -3.35
CA PRO A 174 -12.69 14.89 -3.47
C PRO A 174 -12.02 14.93 -2.10
N VAL A 175 -10.72 14.67 -2.08
CA VAL A 175 -9.89 14.71 -0.87
C VAL A 175 -9.15 16.03 -0.82
N GLU A 176 -9.30 16.77 0.25
CA GLU A 176 -8.46 17.93 0.54
C GLU A 176 -7.34 17.49 1.49
N LEU A 177 -6.08 17.58 1.05
CA LEU A 177 -4.92 17.30 1.89
C LEU A 177 -4.69 18.43 2.89
N GLY A 178 -4.04 18.13 4.01
CA GLY A 178 -3.74 19.11 5.06
C GLY A 178 -3.47 18.43 6.40
N SER A 179 -3.81 19.10 7.51
CA SER A 179 -3.73 18.50 8.85
C SER A 179 -4.91 17.57 9.15
N ASN A 180 -4.80 16.82 10.24
CA ASN A 180 -5.85 15.93 10.77
C ASN A 180 -6.25 14.79 9.81
N ASN A 181 -5.27 14.18 9.17
CA ASN A 181 -5.49 13.11 8.19
C ASN A 181 -6.27 11.91 8.76
N ALA A 182 -6.11 11.59 10.05
CA ALA A 182 -6.91 10.55 10.72
C ALA A 182 -8.40 10.90 10.80
N GLN A 183 -8.76 12.15 11.11
CA GLN A 183 -10.16 12.60 11.13
C GLN A 183 -10.75 12.58 9.73
N LYS A 184 -9.99 13.00 8.72
CA LYS A 184 -10.40 12.95 7.30
C LYS A 184 -10.66 11.52 6.86
N ALA A 185 -9.73 10.60 7.14
CA ALA A 185 -9.91 9.19 6.84
C ALA A 185 -11.17 8.61 7.50
N PHE A 186 -11.45 8.99 8.76
CA PHE A 186 -12.65 8.55 9.45
C PHE A 186 -13.93 9.16 8.87
N ALA A 187 -13.90 10.44 8.48
CA ALA A 187 -15.01 11.07 7.77
C ALA A 187 -15.32 10.36 6.45
N LEU A 188 -14.29 10.02 5.67
CA LEU A 188 -14.42 9.24 4.43
C LEU A 188 -14.98 7.83 4.70
N ALA A 189 -14.48 7.14 5.73
CA ALA A 189 -14.99 5.82 6.12
C ALA A 189 -16.49 5.83 6.43
N LYS A 190 -17.00 6.92 7.03
CA LYS A 190 -18.43 7.09 7.33
C LYS A 190 -19.30 7.28 6.09
N LEU A 191 -18.73 7.76 4.98
CA LEU A 191 -19.43 7.98 3.71
C LEU A 191 -19.49 6.71 2.84
N VAL A 192 -18.66 5.72 3.12
CA VAL A 192 -18.69 4.42 2.42
C VAL A 192 -19.98 3.68 2.76
N ASN A 193 -20.70 3.23 1.75
CA ASN A 193 -21.88 2.38 1.92
C ASN A 193 -21.45 0.92 2.15
N TRP A 194 -21.04 0.61 3.38
CA TRP A 194 -20.57 -0.73 3.76
C TRP A 194 -21.61 -1.83 3.52
N GLN A 195 -22.89 -1.52 3.73
CA GLN A 195 -23.96 -2.49 3.51
C GLN A 195 -24.13 -2.81 2.02
N GLU A 196 -24.12 -1.80 1.14
CA GLU A 196 -24.17 -2.03 -0.31
C GLU A 196 -22.98 -2.85 -0.82
N LEU A 197 -21.78 -2.61 -0.27
CA LEU A 197 -20.62 -3.44 -0.59
C LEU A 197 -20.80 -4.90 -0.16
N ALA A 198 -21.33 -5.14 1.04
CA ALA A 198 -21.62 -6.50 1.52
C ALA A 198 -22.73 -7.18 0.70
N ASP A 199 -23.85 -6.49 0.45
CA ASP A 199 -24.99 -7.00 -0.29
C ASP A 199 -24.65 -7.28 -1.77
N SER A 200 -23.66 -6.58 -2.32
CA SER A 200 -23.18 -6.77 -3.70
C SER A 200 -21.99 -7.74 -3.81
N ASP A 201 -21.69 -8.49 -2.76
CA ASP A 201 -20.56 -9.45 -2.68
C ASP A 201 -19.18 -8.81 -2.97
N ARG A 202 -19.02 -7.53 -2.63
CA ARG A 202 -17.78 -6.76 -2.79
C ARG A 202 -16.90 -6.81 -1.56
N HIS A 203 -16.79 -7.98 -0.94
CA HIS A 203 -16.05 -8.18 0.31
C HIS A 203 -14.55 -7.83 0.17
N ALA A 204 -13.95 -8.07 -0.99
CA ALA A 204 -12.55 -7.71 -1.26
C ALA A 204 -12.32 -6.18 -1.25
N ASP A 205 -13.26 -5.40 -1.80
CA ASP A 205 -13.23 -3.93 -1.73
C ASP A 205 -13.35 -3.46 -0.27
N MET A 206 -14.23 -4.09 0.52
CA MET A 206 -14.36 -3.78 1.95
C MET A 206 -13.05 -4.03 2.70
N PHE A 207 -12.42 -5.19 2.51
CA PHE A 207 -11.13 -5.52 3.12
C PHE A 207 -10.07 -4.49 2.75
N MET A 208 -9.97 -4.15 1.47
CA MET A 208 -9.02 -3.17 0.97
C MET A 208 -9.25 -1.79 1.61
N LEU A 209 -10.50 -1.34 1.75
CA LEU A 209 -10.83 -0.06 2.38
C LEU A 209 -10.52 -0.05 3.87
N ILE A 210 -10.84 -1.14 4.58
CA ILE A 210 -10.52 -1.29 6.01
C ILE A 210 -9.00 -1.29 6.20
N ARG A 211 -8.25 -1.99 5.33
CA ARG A 211 -6.78 -1.99 5.35
C ARG A 211 -6.22 -0.61 5.06
N THR A 212 -6.72 0.09 4.04
CA THR A 212 -6.36 1.47 3.70
C THR A 212 -6.55 2.39 4.90
N PHE A 213 -7.74 2.35 5.52
CA PHE A 213 -8.05 3.11 6.72
C PHE A 213 -7.09 2.77 7.87
N SER A 214 -6.84 1.47 8.10
CA SER A 214 -5.93 1.00 9.15
C SER A 214 -4.50 1.50 8.97
N LEU A 215 -4.00 1.60 7.73
CA LEU A 215 -2.66 2.12 7.45
C LEU A 215 -2.54 3.60 7.84
N ILE A 216 -3.60 4.40 7.62
CA ILE A 216 -3.64 5.80 8.03
C ILE A 216 -3.68 5.90 9.55
N ILE A 217 -4.64 5.24 10.21
CA ILE A 217 -4.82 5.41 11.66
C ILE A 217 -3.74 4.73 12.50
N ASN A 218 -2.98 3.79 11.95
CA ASN A 218 -1.81 3.21 12.61
C ASN A 218 -0.50 3.94 12.28
N CYS A 219 -0.55 4.94 11.40
CA CYS A 219 0.58 5.83 11.18
C CYS A 219 0.76 6.77 12.38
N ARG A 220 1.97 6.80 12.95
CA ARG A 220 2.27 7.61 14.15
C ARG A 220 2.09 9.11 13.91
N SER A 221 2.59 9.62 12.78
CA SER A 221 2.47 11.03 12.40
C SER A 221 0.99 11.46 12.36
N SER A 222 0.14 10.64 11.75
CA SER A 222 -1.31 10.90 11.67
C SER A 222 -2.00 10.94 13.04
N ARG A 223 -1.52 10.18 14.03
CA ARG A 223 -2.05 10.24 15.41
C ARG A 223 -1.56 11.47 16.15
N GLU A 224 -0.28 11.79 16.02
CA GLU A 224 0.35 12.90 16.72
C GLU A 224 -0.17 14.26 16.22
N GLU A 225 -0.53 14.35 14.94
CA GLU A 225 -1.19 15.54 14.37
C GLU A 225 -2.61 15.76 14.90
N CYS A 226 -3.30 14.71 15.36
CA CYS A 226 -4.68 14.78 15.80
C CYS A 226 -4.78 15.09 17.30
N SER A 227 -4.98 16.37 17.64
CA SER A 227 -5.10 16.82 19.04
C SER A 227 -6.22 16.10 19.83
N GLU A 228 -7.28 15.70 19.15
CA GLU A 228 -8.44 15.01 19.72
C GLU A 228 -8.37 13.48 19.54
N TRP A 229 -7.16 12.90 19.38
CA TRP A 229 -7.00 11.48 19.08
C TRP A 229 -7.74 10.56 20.04
N LYS A 230 -7.79 10.88 21.33
CA LYS A 230 -8.50 10.05 22.33
C LYS A 230 -9.99 9.94 22.01
N ASP A 231 -10.66 11.05 21.73
CA ASP A 231 -12.09 11.08 21.42
C ASP A 231 -12.35 10.43 20.06
N LEU A 232 -11.54 10.78 19.05
CA LEU A 232 -11.61 10.17 17.72
C LEU A 232 -11.42 8.64 17.79
N SER A 233 -10.48 8.16 18.59
CA SER A 233 -10.21 6.72 18.72
C SER A 233 -11.40 5.94 19.30
N ALA A 234 -12.12 6.54 20.25
CA ALA A 234 -13.33 5.96 20.82
C ALA A 234 -14.47 5.93 19.81
N GLU A 235 -14.62 6.99 19.00
CA GLU A 235 -15.59 7.02 17.89
C GLU A 235 -15.28 5.98 16.81
N ILE A 236 -14.02 5.88 16.39
CA ILE A 236 -13.56 4.88 15.41
C ILE A 236 -13.90 3.47 15.92
N HIS A 237 -13.56 3.18 17.19
CA HIS A 237 -13.88 1.89 17.80
C HIS A 237 -15.39 1.61 17.75
N LYS A 238 -16.22 2.53 18.25
CA LYS A 238 -17.67 2.35 18.27
C LYS A 238 -18.25 2.15 16.86
N TYR A 239 -17.79 2.93 15.89
CA TYR A 239 -18.25 2.86 14.51
C TYR A 239 -17.88 1.54 13.84
N PHE A 240 -16.62 1.11 13.91
CA PHE A 240 -16.19 -0.11 13.24
C PHE A 240 -16.72 -1.40 13.91
N LEU A 241 -17.13 -1.36 15.18
CA LEU A 241 -17.94 -2.42 15.77
C LEU A 241 -19.32 -2.55 15.13
N GLN A 242 -19.91 -1.45 14.65
CA GLN A 242 -21.19 -1.47 13.93
C GLN A 242 -20.98 -1.94 12.49
N VAL A 243 -19.92 -1.47 11.81
CA VAL A 243 -19.54 -1.97 10.48
C VAL A 243 -19.32 -3.48 10.52
N ARG A 244 -18.68 -4.00 11.58
CA ARG A 244 -18.53 -5.45 11.77
C ARG A 244 -19.87 -6.21 11.77
N LYS A 245 -20.92 -5.64 12.35
CA LYS A 245 -22.26 -6.27 12.36
C LYS A 245 -22.93 -6.33 10.98
N ALA A 246 -22.49 -5.52 10.02
CA ALA A 246 -22.99 -5.62 8.65
C ALA A 246 -22.62 -6.97 8.01
N PHE A 247 -21.53 -7.61 8.45
CA PHE A 247 -21.09 -8.92 7.97
C PHE A 247 -21.92 -10.08 8.55
N ASP A 248 -22.47 -9.92 9.76
CA ASP A 248 -23.25 -10.97 10.47
C ASP A 248 -24.54 -11.38 9.71
N ASN A 249 -25.06 -10.52 8.83
CA ASN A 249 -26.33 -10.74 8.12
C ASN A 249 -26.17 -11.29 6.69
N SER A 250 -24.93 -11.50 6.22
CA SER A 250 -24.69 -12.08 4.90
C SER A 250 -25.13 -13.55 4.89
N MET A 251 -25.90 -13.96 3.86
CA MET A 251 -26.23 -15.37 3.64
C MET A 251 -24.99 -16.24 3.35
N VAL A 252 -23.84 -15.61 3.07
CA VAL A 252 -22.55 -16.23 2.77
C VAL A 252 -21.52 -15.77 3.80
N TYR A 253 -21.73 -16.12 5.07
CA TYR A 253 -20.72 -15.90 6.12
C TYR A 253 -19.72 -17.06 6.11
N GLY A 254 -18.51 -16.80 5.60
CA GLY A 254 -17.46 -17.79 5.40
C GLY A 254 -16.11 -17.40 6.02
N ALA A 255 -15.04 -18.05 5.55
CA ALA A 255 -13.70 -17.86 6.08
C ALA A 255 -13.11 -16.47 5.81
N PHE A 256 -13.50 -15.85 4.69
CA PHE A 256 -13.03 -14.53 4.29
C PHE A 256 -13.67 -13.44 5.16
N GLU A 257 -14.96 -13.51 5.41
CA GLU A 257 -15.73 -12.58 6.25
C GLU A 257 -15.16 -12.60 7.68
N MET A 258 -14.95 -13.79 8.25
CA MET A 258 -14.27 -13.95 9.54
C MET A 258 -12.87 -13.31 9.56
N MET A 259 -12.12 -13.39 8.46
CA MET A 259 -10.80 -12.76 8.35
C MET A 259 -10.93 -11.23 8.37
N VAL A 260 -11.87 -10.66 7.63
CA VAL A 260 -12.15 -9.22 7.62
C VAL A 260 -12.57 -8.73 9.01
N GLU A 261 -13.45 -9.46 9.70
CA GLU A 261 -13.87 -9.11 11.06
C GLU A 261 -12.71 -9.12 12.06
N ARG A 262 -11.84 -10.14 11.99
CA ARG A 262 -10.64 -10.23 12.82
C ARG A 262 -9.67 -9.08 12.50
N PHE A 263 -9.55 -8.72 11.23
CA PHE A 263 -8.74 -7.59 10.81
C PHE A 263 -9.28 -6.27 11.37
N ILE A 264 -10.60 -6.03 11.32
CA ILE A 264 -11.23 -4.86 11.97
C ILE A 264 -10.92 -4.86 13.47
N ALA A 265 -11.11 -5.99 14.15
CA ALA A 265 -10.88 -6.07 15.59
C ALA A 265 -9.41 -5.75 15.97
N TYR A 266 -8.45 -6.25 15.19
CA TYR A 266 -7.03 -6.10 15.50
C TYR A 266 -6.42 -4.80 14.96
N CYS A 267 -6.57 -4.53 13.67
CA CYS A 267 -5.90 -3.41 13.00
C CYS A 267 -6.66 -2.09 13.16
N VAL A 268 -7.98 -2.12 13.38
CA VAL A 268 -8.78 -0.90 13.53
C VAL A 268 -9.15 -0.64 14.98
N VAL A 269 -9.86 -1.55 15.63
CA VAL A 269 -10.35 -1.36 17.00
C VAL A 269 -9.20 -1.34 18.02
N ARG A 270 -8.35 -2.37 18.01
CA ARG A 270 -7.15 -2.39 18.88
C ARG A 270 -6.13 -1.36 18.41
N GLY A 271 -5.95 -1.17 17.10
CA GLY A 271 -5.11 -0.12 16.55
C GLY A 271 -5.45 1.26 17.12
N ALA A 272 -6.71 1.67 17.07
CA ALA A 272 -7.18 2.97 17.56
C ALA A 272 -6.96 3.15 19.07
N THR A 273 -7.12 2.08 19.86
CA THR A 273 -7.10 2.13 21.33
C THR A 273 -5.73 1.83 21.95
N ALA A 274 -4.80 1.21 21.22
CA ALA A 274 -3.48 0.86 21.71
C ALA A 274 -2.56 2.08 21.83
N THR A 275 -1.90 2.22 22.99
CA THR A 275 -0.66 3.00 23.09
C THR A 275 0.33 2.47 22.05
N PRO A 276 1.03 3.34 21.29
CA PRO A 276 1.96 2.90 20.25
C PRO A 276 3.10 2.10 20.91
N HIS A 277 3.00 0.78 20.89
CA HIS A 277 4.10 -0.11 21.21
C HIS A 277 4.74 -0.51 19.89
N PHE A 278 6.01 -0.12 19.74
CA PHE A 278 6.83 -0.46 18.60
C PHE A 278 6.88 -1.98 18.43
N CYS A 279 6.63 -2.46 17.21
CA CYS A 279 7.46 -3.55 16.70
C CYS A 279 8.80 -2.91 16.33
N ASP A 280 9.74 -2.92 17.27
CA ASP A 280 11.14 -2.63 17.03
C ASP A 280 11.72 -3.75 16.15
N PHE A 281 11.38 -3.74 14.86
CA PHE A 281 12.25 -4.36 13.89
C PHE A 281 13.46 -3.44 13.75
N LYS A 282 14.44 -3.61 14.64
CA LYS A 282 15.82 -3.34 14.27
C LYS A 282 16.08 -4.16 13.02
N ILE A 283 16.25 -3.49 11.89
CA ILE A 283 17.02 -4.05 10.80
C ILE A 283 18.41 -4.20 11.40
N CYS A 284 18.78 -5.41 11.83
CA CYS A 284 20.08 -5.69 12.43
C CYS A 284 21.17 -5.32 11.42
N ASP A 285 21.92 -4.27 11.74
CA ASP A 285 23.31 -4.13 11.33
C ASP A 285 24.15 -5.08 12.20
N ASP A 286 24.31 -6.31 11.75
CA ASP A 286 25.38 -7.19 12.23
C ASP A 286 26.24 -7.60 11.03
N THR A 287 27.11 -6.69 10.60
CA THR A 287 28.36 -7.06 9.92
C THR A 287 29.52 -6.82 10.87
N ASN A 288 29.89 -7.89 11.57
CA ASN A 288 31.24 -8.27 11.99
C ASN A 288 32.31 -7.16 11.91
N THR A 289 32.52 -6.43 13.01
CA THR A 289 33.88 -6.01 13.37
C THR A 289 34.43 -7.03 14.36
N ASN A 290 35.11 -8.04 13.82
CA ASN A 290 35.98 -8.91 14.59
C ASN A 290 37.04 -8.06 15.31
N THR A 291 36.99 -8.11 16.64
CA THR A 291 38.13 -8.35 17.52
C THR A 291 39.54 -8.16 16.93
N THR A 292 40.20 -7.09 17.35
CA THR A 292 41.60 -7.15 17.78
C THR A 292 41.82 -6.13 18.90
N ASN A 293 41.72 -6.60 20.14
CA ASN A 293 42.52 -6.10 21.25
C ASN A 293 43.08 -7.34 21.94
N ALA A 294 44.33 -7.67 21.63
CA ALA A 294 45.17 -8.52 22.46
C ALA A 294 46.52 -7.80 22.57
N GLU A 295 46.79 -7.42 23.81
CA GLU A 295 47.95 -6.79 24.42
C GLU A 295 49.33 -7.20 23.84
N ALA A 296 50.15 -6.19 23.56
CA ALA A 296 51.54 -6.04 24.04
C ALA A 296 51.95 -4.57 23.96
#